data_AF-A0A497FQK8-F1
#
_entry.id   AF-A0A497FQK8-F1
#
_cell.length_a   1.000
_cell.length_b   1.000
_cell.length_c   1.000
_cell.angle_alpha   90.00
_cell.angle_beta   90.00
_cell.angle_gamma   90.00
#
_symmetry.space_group_name_H-M   'P 1'
#
loop_
_entity.id
_entity.type
_entity.pdbx_description
1 polymer ?
#
loop_
_entity_poly.entity_id
_entity_poly.type
_entity_poly.pdbx_seq_one_letter_code
_entity_poly.pdbx_strand_id
1 'polypeptide(L)'
;MDRRHSTIQRSPETILENWYRPVKLKTRKIRELPPPPEGSREFAIKFLEWLRARKSYSPNSLHRYLIGLRKIVSWLAIHGKSIEEMTYDDYIKMHSDLSEQKLPENVKLVLRYLYELTDDERYLKLYSKIRVKEKKARMVDVLNEEEVQRLIEACSKIDFELKVLVEIIYEI
;
A
#
# COMPACT_ATOMS: atom_id res chain seq x y z
N MET A 1 23.61 17.66 -2.70
CA MET A 1 22.83 16.49 -3.16
C MET A 1 22.37 15.72 -1.93
N ASP A 2 21.14 15.96 -1.48
CA ASP A 2 20.62 15.32 -0.27
C ASP A 2 20.46 13.81 -0.46
N ARG A 3 21.12 13.05 0.42
CA ARG A 3 20.95 11.60 0.53
C ARG A 3 19.53 11.33 1.04
N ARG A 4 18.60 11.06 0.13
CA ARG A 4 17.25 10.61 0.48
C ARG A 4 17.36 9.31 1.28
N HIS A 5 17.02 9.35 2.56
CA HIS A 5 16.77 8.13 3.33
C HIS A 5 15.62 7.35 2.68
N SER A 6 15.94 6.19 2.09
CA SER A 6 15.02 5.32 1.34
C SER A 6 13.79 4.86 2.14
N THR A 7 13.85 5.00 3.47
CA THR A 7 12.81 4.62 4.42
C THR A 7 11.86 5.77 4.79
N ILE A 8 12.25 7.03 4.58
CA ILE A 8 11.55 8.19 5.17
C ILE A 8 10.70 8.94 4.12
N GLN A 9 11.11 9.00 2.86
CA GLN A 9 10.36 9.70 1.80
C GLN A 9 10.22 8.84 0.55
N ARG A 10 9.20 7.97 0.53
CA ARG A 10 8.85 7.23 -0.70
C ARG A 10 7.94 8.09 -1.55
N SER A 11 8.45 8.52 -2.70
CA SER A 11 7.66 9.29 -3.67
C SER A 11 6.91 8.36 -4.63
N PRO A 12 5.66 8.67 -4.99
CA PRO A 12 4.91 7.91 -5.99
C PRO A 12 5.56 7.95 -7.38
N GLU A 13 6.28 9.01 -7.74
CA GLU A 13 6.99 9.16 -9.01
C GLU A 13 7.98 8.03 -9.26
N THR A 14 8.71 7.62 -8.22
CA THR A 14 9.65 6.50 -8.34
C THR A 14 8.99 5.20 -8.82
N ILE A 15 7.69 5.01 -8.53
CA ILE A 15 6.93 3.85 -9.05
C ILE A 15 6.59 4.03 -10.53
N LEU A 16 6.25 5.25 -10.95
CA LEU A 16 5.95 5.57 -12.36
C LEU A 16 7.20 5.51 -13.26
N GLU A 17 8.37 5.87 -12.74
CA GLU A 17 9.66 5.72 -13.42
C GLU A 17 9.99 4.23 -13.62
N ASN A 18 9.69 3.40 -12.62
CA ASN A 18 9.96 1.98 -12.63
C ASN A 18 8.73 1.14 -13.02
N TRP A 19 7.75 1.74 -13.71
CA TRP A 19 6.43 1.14 -13.94
C TRP A 19 6.53 -0.22 -14.63
N TYR A 20 7.30 -0.28 -15.73
CA TYR A 20 7.47 -1.46 -16.57
C TYR A 20 8.54 -2.45 -16.09
N ARG A 21 8.98 -2.35 -14.83
CA ARG A 21 9.81 -3.42 -14.27
C ARG A 21 8.93 -4.60 -13.85
N PRO A 22 9.47 -5.82 -13.76
CA PRO A 22 8.80 -6.92 -13.08
C PRO A 22 8.49 -6.57 -11.61
N VAL A 23 7.42 -7.15 -11.06
CA VAL A 23 7.02 -6.91 -9.67
C VAL A 23 7.35 -8.12 -8.82
N LYS A 24 8.35 -7.97 -7.95
CA LYS A 24 8.71 -9.00 -6.97
C LYS A 24 7.66 -9.06 -5.87
N LEU A 25 7.12 -10.24 -5.65
CA LEU A 25 6.16 -10.50 -4.58
C LEU A 25 6.85 -11.11 -3.37
N LYS A 26 6.25 -10.92 -2.20
CA LYS A 26 6.72 -11.53 -0.95
C LYS A 26 6.06 -12.89 -0.66
N THR A 27 5.18 -13.34 -1.55
CA THR A 27 4.42 -14.59 -1.36
C THR A 27 5.18 -15.80 -1.90
N ARG A 28 4.82 -16.98 -1.39
CA ARG A 28 5.44 -18.25 -1.82
C ARG A 28 4.83 -18.81 -3.11
N LYS A 29 3.58 -18.44 -3.44
CA LYS A 29 2.82 -18.98 -4.58
C LYS A 29 3.23 -18.35 -5.92
N ILE A 30 3.42 -17.04 -5.93
CA ILE A 30 3.92 -16.29 -7.10
C ILE A 30 5.12 -15.48 -6.62
N ARG A 31 6.29 -15.72 -7.20
CA ARG A 31 7.53 -15.01 -6.81
C ARG A 31 7.66 -13.65 -7.51
N GLU A 32 7.18 -13.57 -8.74
CA GLU A 32 7.32 -12.39 -9.59
C GLU A 32 6.13 -12.29 -10.54
N LEU A 33 5.61 -11.09 -10.71
CA LEU A 33 4.66 -10.76 -11.78
C LEU A 33 5.42 -10.13 -12.94
N PRO A 34 4.97 -10.34 -14.18
CA PRO A 34 5.52 -9.63 -15.33
C PRO A 34 5.31 -8.12 -15.18
N PRO A 35 6.05 -7.33 -15.96
CA PRO A 35 5.75 -5.92 -16.13
C PRO A 35 4.26 -5.66 -16.41
N PRO A 36 3.71 -4.54 -15.91
CA PRO A 36 2.42 -4.05 -16.38
C PRO A 36 2.35 -3.98 -17.91
N PRO A 37 1.15 -4.18 -18.51
CA PRO A 37 1.00 -4.12 -19.96
C PRO A 37 1.34 -2.73 -20.50
N GLU A 38 1.78 -2.68 -21.76
CA GLU A 38 2.06 -1.42 -22.44
C GLU A 38 0.83 -0.50 -22.44
N GLY A 39 1.04 0.81 -22.36
CA GLY A 39 -0.04 1.81 -22.25
C GLY A 39 -0.64 1.96 -20.84
N SER A 40 -0.50 0.97 -19.94
CA SER A 40 -1.06 1.07 -18.57
C SER A 40 -0.46 2.19 -17.71
N ARG A 41 0.70 2.73 -18.09
CA ARG A 41 1.34 3.84 -17.38
C ARG A 41 0.51 5.11 -17.43
N GLU A 42 -0.18 5.38 -18.54
CA GLU A 42 -1.03 6.57 -18.66
C GLU A 42 -2.22 6.49 -17.68
N PHE A 43 -2.84 5.32 -17.57
CA PHE A 43 -3.86 5.05 -16.57
C PHE A 43 -3.33 5.30 -15.15
N ALA A 44 -2.12 4.82 -14.84
CA ALA A 44 -1.50 5.02 -13.54
C ALA A 44 -1.21 6.50 -13.21
N ILE A 45 -0.84 7.30 -14.21
CA ILE A 45 -0.65 8.75 -14.07
C ILE A 45 -1.98 9.42 -13.74
N LYS A 46 -3.03 9.19 -14.54
CA LYS A 46 -4.36 9.79 -14.32
C LYS A 46 -4.95 9.35 -12.98
N PHE A 47 -4.75 8.09 -12.59
CA PHE A 47 -5.15 7.59 -11.28
C PHE A 47 -4.40 8.29 -10.13
N LEU A 48 -3.09 8.52 -10.27
CA LEU A 48 -2.31 9.25 -9.27
C LEU A 48 -2.78 10.71 -9.13
N GLU A 49 -3.04 11.39 -10.25
CA GLU A 49 -3.56 12.76 -10.26
C GLU A 49 -4.92 12.85 -9.57
N TRP A 50 -5.81 11.90 -9.85
CA TRP A 50 -7.10 11.79 -9.18
C TRP A 50 -6.95 11.57 -7.65
N LEU A 51 -5.99 10.73 -7.22
CA LEU A 51 -5.70 10.56 -5.80
C LEU A 51 -5.16 11.85 -5.15
N ARG A 52 -4.33 12.63 -5.88
CA ARG A 52 -3.78 13.90 -5.40
C ARG A 52 -4.85 14.98 -5.25
N ALA A 53 -5.77 15.07 -6.20
CA ALA A 53 -6.85 16.05 -6.20
C ALA A 53 -7.70 15.97 -4.92
N ARG A 54 -7.80 14.77 -4.33
CA ARG A 54 -8.54 14.52 -3.07
C ARG A 54 -7.85 15.06 -1.82
N LYS A 55 -6.57 15.46 -1.88
CA LYS A 55 -5.76 16.01 -0.78
C LYS A 55 -5.81 15.22 0.55
N SER A 56 -6.20 13.95 0.49
CA SER A 56 -6.48 13.10 1.67
C SER A 56 -5.39 12.07 1.95
N TYR A 57 -4.35 12.01 1.11
CA TYR A 57 -3.35 10.95 1.15
C TYR A 57 -1.94 11.50 1.26
N SER A 58 -1.17 10.97 2.21
CA SER A 58 0.25 11.26 2.33
C SER A 58 1.04 10.66 1.14
N PRO A 59 2.24 11.20 0.81
CA PRO A 59 3.08 10.67 -0.27
C PRO A 59 3.36 9.16 -0.14
N ASN A 60 3.60 8.68 1.08
CA ASN A 60 3.79 7.25 1.36
C ASN A 60 2.54 6.41 1.05
N SER A 61 1.34 6.96 1.26
CA SER A 61 0.07 6.29 0.92
C SER A 61 -0.10 6.21 -0.60
N LEU A 62 0.15 7.32 -1.31
CA LEU A 62 0.12 7.36 -2.78
C LEU A 62 1.11 6.35 -3.39
N HIS A 63 2.33 6.30 -2.86
CA HIS A 63 3.34 5.33 -3.27
C HIS A 63 2.86 3.88 -3.08
N ARG A 64 2.26 3.56 -1.93
CA ARG A 64 1.69 2.23 -1.66
C ARG A 64 0.53 1.90 -2.59
N TYR A 65 -0.32 2.87 -2.93
CA TYR A 65 -1.42 2.65 -3.86
C TYR A 65 -0.94 2.38 -5.28
N LEU A 66 0.11 3.07 -5.74
CA LEU A 66 0.71 2.76 -7.03
C LEU A 66 1.38 1.38 -7.08
N ILE A 67 2.02 0.95 -5.99
CA ILE A 67 2.52 -0.44 -5.90
C ILE A 67 1.35 -1.44 -6.01
N GLY A 68 0.24 -1.17 -5.32
CA GLY A 68 -0.96 -1.99 -5.37
C GLY A 68 -1.54 -2.06 -6.78
N LEU A 69 -1.75 -0.90 -7.42
CA LEU A 69 -2.23 -0.82 -8.80
C LEU A 69 -1.33 -1.60 -9.75
N ARG A 70 0.00 -1.44 -9.63
CA ARG A 70 0.98 -2.13 -10.48
C ARG A 70 0.83 -3.64 -10.41
N LYS A 71 0.60 -4.19 -9.21
CA LYS A 71 0.35 -5.63 -9.02
C LYS A 71 -0.97 -6.07 -9.62
N ILE A 72 -2.03 -5.28 -9.46
CA ILE A 72 -3.37 -5.57 -9.99
C ILE A 72 -3.30 -5.66 -11.51
N VAL A 73 -2.75 -4.65 -12.19
CA VAL A 73 -2.67 -4.65 -13.67
C VAL A 73 -1.75 -5.76 -14.19
N SER A 74 -0.62 -6.03 -13.53
CA SER A 74 0.26 -7.13 -13.92
C SER A 74 -0.41 -8.50 -13.75
N TRP A 75 -1.16 -8.70 -12.65
CA TRP A 75 -1.85 -9.96 -12.41
C TRP A 75 -3.00 -10.17 -13.41
N LEU A 76 -3.77 -9.13 -13.72
CA LEU A 76 -4.84 -9.20 -14.71
C LEU A 76 -4.29 -9.46 -16.12
N ALA A 77 -3.17 -8.85 -16.49
CA ALA A 77 -2.53 -9.07 -17.79
C ALA A 77 -2.10 -10.53 -18.01
N ILE A 78 -1.60 -11.22 -16.98
CA ILE A 78 -1.31 -12.67 -17.05
C ILE A 78 -2.56 -13.48 -17.41
N HIS A 79 -3.72 -13.01 -16.98
CA HIS A 79 -5.01 -13.67 -17.22
C HIS A 79 -5.72 -13.12 -18.46
N GLY A 80 -5.04 -12.30 -19.28
CA GLY A 80 -5.58 -11.74 -20.52
C GLY A 80 -6.71 -10.74 -20.30
N LYS A 81 -6.75 -10.06 -19.15
CA LYS A 81 -7.80 -9.10 -18.79
C LYS A 81 -7.25 -7.71 -18.54
N SER A 82 -8.06 -6.70 -18.87
CA SER A 82 -7.86 -5.33 -18.43
C SER A 82 -8.50 -5.07 -17.06
N ILE A 83 -8.28 -3.88 -16.50
CA ILE A 83 -8.84 -3.50 -15.20
C ILE A 83 -10.34 -3.23 -15.27
N GLU A 84 -10.81 -2.79 -16.43
CA GLU A 84 -12.21 -2.55 -16.78
C GLU A 84 -13.01 -3.87 -16.91
N GLU A 85 -12.34 -4.96 -17.27
CA GLU A 85 -12.93 -6.29 -17.46
C GLU A 85 -12.92 -7.16 -16.20
N MET A 86 -12.36 -6.64 -15.09
CA MET A 86 -12.22 -7.38 -13.84
C MET A 86 -13.59 -7.75 -13.27
N THR A 87 -13.78 -9.05 -13.00
CA THR A 87 -14.96 -9.58 -12.33
C THR A 87 -14.71 -9.85 -10.84
N TYR A 88 -15.76 -10.23 -10.12
CA TYR A 88 -15.61 -10.63 -8.72
C TYR A 88 -14.81 -11.94 -8.57
N ASP A 89 -14.94 -12.88 -9.51
CA ASP A 89 -14.16 -14.11 -9.50
C ASP A 89 -12.66 -13.83 -9.70
N ASP A 90 -12.33 -12.91 -10.62
CA ASP A 90 -10.95 -12.44 -10.82
C ASP A 90 -10.39 -11.83 -9.53
N TYR A 91 -11.19 -11.00 -8.83
CA TYR A 91 -10.80 -10.44 -7.55
C TYR A 91 -10.50 -11.52 -6.50
N ILE A 92 -11.35 -12.55 -6.38
CA ILE A 92 -11.16 -13.63 -5.39
C ILE A 92 -9.88 -14.42 -5.69
N LYS A 93 -9.63 -14.75 -6.96
CA LYS A 93 -8.40 -15.42 -7.41
C LYS A 93 -7.17 -14.56 -7.13
N MET A 94 -7.21 -13.29 -7.53
CA MET A 94 -6.13 -12.34 -7.28
C MET A 94 -5.86 -12.17 -5.78
N HIS A 95 -6.89 -12.10 -4.95
CA HIS A 95 -6.76 -12.00 -3.50
C HIS A 95 -6.10 -13.25 -2.89
N SER A 96 -6.45 -14.44 -3.39
CA SER A 96 -5.80 -15.68 -2.97
C SER A 96 -4.33 -15.76 -3.41
N ASP A 97 -4.01 -15.31 -4.61
CA ASP A 97 -2.68 -15.46 -5.20
C ASP A 97 -1.68 -14.45 -4.64
N LEU A 98 -2.10 -13.19 -4.53
CA LEU A 98 -1.27 -12.11 -4.02
C LEU A 98 -1.21 -12.11 -2.50
N SER A 99 -2.25 -12.59 -1.81
CA SER A 99 -2.34 -12.65 -0.35
C SER A 99 -1.96 -11.32 0.34
N GLU A 100 -2.28 -10.18 -0.28
CA GLU A 100 -1.91 -8.86 0.22
C GLU A 100 -2.99 -8.25 1.10
N GLN A 101 -2.64 -7.93 2.33
CA GLN A 101 -3.57 -7.38 3.32
C GLN A 101 -4.28 -6.10 2.83
N LYS A 102 -3.60 -5.29 2.00
CA LYS A 102 -4.10 -4.02 1.47
C LYS A 102 -4.68 -4.11 0.06
N LEU A 103 -4.79 -5.32 -0.49
CA LEU A 103 -5.40 -5.51 -1.80
C LEU A 103 -6.87 -5.06 -1.84
N PRO A 104 -7.73 -5.40 -0.85
CA PRO A 104 -9.13 -4.98 -0.88
C PRO A 104 -9.30 -3.46 -0.99
N GLU A 105 -8.52 -2.69 -0.22
CA GLU A 105 -8.56 -1.23 -0.26
C GLU A 105 -8.05 -0.65 -1.58
N ASN A 106 -6.97 -1.23 -2.13
CA ASN A 106 -6.45 -0.82 -3.45
C ASN A 106 -7.48 -1.05 -4.56
N VAL A 107 -8.06 -2.24 -4.61
CA VAL A 107 -9.06 -2.60 -5.63
C VAL A 107 -10.27 -1.68 -5.51
N LYS A 108 -10.75 -1.43 -4.30
CA LYS A 108 -11.86 -0.49 -4.07
C LYS A 108 -11.58 0.93 -4.55
N LEU A 109 -10.37 1.43 -4.36
CA LEU A 109 -9.99 2.76 -4.84
C LEU A 109 -10.01 2.84 -6.36
N VAL A 110 -9.47 1.82 -7.03
CA VAL A 110 -9.50 1.74 -8.50
C VAL A 110 -10.95 1.66 -9.01
N LEU A 111 -11.79 0.82 -8.42
CA LEU A 111 -13.19 0.70 -8.84
C LEU A 111 -13.95 2.00 -8.66
N ARG A 112 -13.70 2.72 -7.56
CA ARG A 112 -14.27 4.04 -7.34
C ARG A 112 -13.79 5.05 -8.39
N TYR A 113 -12.50 5.02 -8.74
CA TYR A 113 -11.95 5.87 -9.80
C TYR A 113 -12.61 5.58 -11.15
N LEU A 114 -12.74 4.30 -11.53
CA LEU A 114 -13.39 3.88 -12.77
C LEU A 114 -14.86 4.31 -12.82
N TYR A 115 -15.58 4.16 -11.72
CA TYR A 115 -16.95 4.66 -11.60
C TYR A 115 -17.03 6.17 -11.81
N GLU A 116 -16.21 6.97 -11.13
CA GLU A 116 -16.24 8.43 -11.27
C GLU A 116 -15.85 8.91 -12.68
N LEU A 117 -15.07 8.11 -13.43
CA LEU A 117 -14.69 8.42 -14.82
C LEU A 117 -15.79 8.08 -15.83
N THR A 118 -16.57 7.02 -15.58
CA THR A 118 -17.44 6.39 -16.59
C THR A 118 -18.92 6.38 -16.23
N ASP A 119 -19.25 6.64 -14.97
CA ASP A 119 -20.58 6.47 -14.36
C ASP A 119 -21.16 5.05 -14.50
N ASP A 120 -20.29 4.05 -14.70
CA ASP A 120 -20.71 2.66 -14.90
C ASP A 120 -20.95 1.95 -13.56
N GLU A 121 -22.24 1.69 -13.28
CA GLU A 121 -22.74 0.99 -12.09
C GLU A 121 -22.11 -0.41 -11.86
N ARG A 122 -21.53 -1.05 -12.88
CA ARG A 122 -20.83 -2.33 -12.72
C ARG A 122 -19.69 -2.22 -11.70
N TYR A 123 -19.00 -1.08 -11.66
CA TYR A 123 -17.90 -0.86 -10.72
C TYR A 123 -18.39 -0.71 -9.27
N LEU A 124 -19.52 -0.04 -9.03
CA LEU A 124 -20.13 0.04 -7.70
C LEU A 124 -20.64 -1.32 -7.22
N LYS A 125 -21.24 -2.11 -8.13
CA LYS A 125 -21.67 -3.48 -7.83
C LYS A 125 -20.49 -4.38 -7.45
N LEU A 126 -19.34 -4.23 -8.11
CA LEU A 126 -18.14 -4.97 -7.74
C LEU A 126 -17.53 -4.45 -6.43
N TYR A 127 -17.49 -3.12 -6.25
CA TYR A 127 -16.99 -2.46 -5.05
C TYR A 127 -17.72 -2.96 -3.79
N SER A 128 -19.05 -3.06 -3.84
CA SER A 128 -19.87 -3.46 -2.69
C SER A 128 -19.65 -4.91 -2.27
N LYS A 129 -19.31 -5.81 -3.21
CA LYS A 129 -18.99 -7.22 -2.91
C LYS A 129 -17.65 -7.41 -2.21
N ILE A 130 -16.74 -6.43 -2.32
CA ILE A 130 -15.42 -6.50 -1.70
C ILE A 130 -15.52 -6.07 -0.23
N ARG A 131 -15.15 -6.95 0.69
CA ARG A 131 -15.11 -6.64 2.12
C ARG A 131 -13.70 -6.19 2.52
N VAL A 132 -13.61 -5.06 3.21
CA VAL A 132 -12.37 -4.60 3.84
C VAL A 132 -12.47 -4.96 5.31
N LYS A 133 -11.47 -5.69 5.83
CA LYS A 133 -11.44 -5.99 7.27
C LYS A 133 -11.25 -4.69 8.04
N GLU A 134 -12.18 -4.40 8.94
CA GLU A 134 -12.01 -3.32 9.90
C GLU A 134 -10.77 -3.60 10.75
N LYS A 135 -9.92 -2.59 10.91
CA LYS A 135 -8.81 -2.69 11.86
C LYS A 135 -9.43 -2.73 13.26
N LYS A 136 -9.36 -3.89 13.93
CA LYS A 136 -9.50 -3.90 15.39
C LYS A 136 -8.40 -3.00 15.94
N ALA A 137 -8.78 -1.94 16.64
CA ALA A 137 -7.80 -1.14 17.39
C ALA A 137 -7.08 -2.10 18.32
N ARG A 138 -5.79 -2.35 18.08
CA ARG A 138 -4.95 -2.95 19.12
C ARG A 138 -4.87 -1.89 20.21
N MET A 139 -5.35 -2.22 21.40
CA MET A 139 -4.93 -1.46 22.57
C MET A 139 -3.40 -1.51 22.58
N VAL A 140 -2.78 -0.34 22.64
CA VAL A 140 -1.35 -0.24 22.83
C VAL A 140 -1.10 -0.75 24.25
N ASP A 141 -0.22 -1.74 24.42
CA ASP A 141 0.26 -2.11 25.74
C ASP A 141 1.07 -0.91 26.25
N VAL A 142 0.47 -0.13 27.14
CA VAL A 142 1.13 1.02 27.77
C VAL A 142 2.02 0.46 28.88
N LEU A 143 3.33 0.69 28.77
CA LEU A 143 4.27 0.33 29.85
C LEU A 143 3.93 1.14 31.10
N ASN A 144 3.94 0.49 32.26
CA ASN A 144 3.85 1.18 33.53
C ASN A 144 5.19 1.85 33.91
N GLU A 145 5.18 2.70 34.93
CA GLU A 145 6.36 3.47 35.37
C GLU A 145 7.55 2.57 35.72
N GLU A 146 7.33 1.43 36.38
CA GLU A 146 8.39 0.47 36.72
C GLU A 146 9.00 -0.22 35.49
N GLU A 147 8.18 -0.47 34.46
CA GLU A 147 8.63 -1.00 33.17
C GLU A 147 9.43 0.03 32.38
N VAL A 148 9.01 1.30 32.41
CA VAL A 148 9.74 2.41 31.79
C VAL A 148 11.08 2.61 32.49
N GLN A 149 11.12 2.60 33.82
CA GLN A 149 12.36 2.77 34.57
C GLN A 149 13.36 1.63 34.29
N ARG A 150 12.88 0.37 34.28
CA ARG A 150 13.71 -0.78 33.90
C ARG A 150 14.24 -0.67 32.48
N LEU A 151 13.44 -0.15 31.54
CA LEU A 151 13.85 0.08 30.16
C LEU A 151 14.95 1.14 30.08
N ILE A 152 14.79 2.28 30.78
CA ILE A 152 15.79 3.35 30.82
C ILE A 152 17.11 2.85 31.38
N GLU A 153 17.07 2.10 32.50
CA GLU A 153 18.27 1.52 33.10
C GLU A 153 18.95 0.52 32.16
N ALA A 154 18.19 -0.33 31.47
CA ALA A 154 18.74 -1.25 30.49
C ALA A 154 19.40 -0.50 29.33
N CYS A 155 18.76 0.55 28.80
CA CYS A 155 19.30 1.39 27.76
C CYS A 155 20.58 2.11 28.19
N SER A 156 20.64 2.62 29.42
CA SER A 156 21.83 3.31 29.97
C SER A 156 23.07 2.42 30.03
N LYS A 157 22.90 1.10 30.15
CA LYS A 157 24.00 0.13 30.18
C LYS A 157 24.53 -0.19 28.79
N ILE A 158 23.78 0.14 27.74
CA ILE A 158 24.15 -0.11 26.35
C ILE A 158 24.78 1.15 25.76
N ASP A 159 24.06 2.27 25.82
CA ASP A 159 24.46 3.53 25.18
C ASP A 159 23.74 4.75 25.80
N PHE A 160 24.45 5.87 25.91
CA PHE A 160 23.92 7.10 26.50
C PHE A 160 22.87 7.78 25.60
N GLU A 161 23.09 7.82 24.29
CA GLU A 161 22.15 8.47 23.36
C GLU A 161 20.82 7.70 23.32
N LEU A 162 20.88 6.36 23.40
CA LEU A 162 19.70 5.51 23.51
C LEU A 162 18.92 5.75 24.81
N LYS A 163 19.62 5.91 25.94
CA LYS A 163 19.00 6.26 27.22
C LYS A 163 18.21 7.57 27.10
N VAL A 164 18.87 8.62 26.61
CA VAL A 164 18.27 9.96 26.46
C VAL A 164 17.06 9.92 25.51
N LEU A 165 17.16 9.18 24.41
CA LEU A 165 16.04 9.01 23.48
C LEU A 165 14.81 8.39 24.16
N VAL A 166 15.01 7.35 24.98
CA VAL A 166 13.91 6.71 25.71
C VAL A 166 13.32 7.64 26.76
N GLU A 167 14.15 8.37 27.52
CA GLU A 167 13.68 9.37 28.50
C GLU A 167 12.82 10.46 27.82
N ILE A 168 13.24 10.95 26.64
CA ILE A 168 12.47 11.95 25.87
C ILE A 168 11.13 11.40 25.37
N ILE A 169 11.10 10.15 24.88
CA ILE A 169 9.87 9.54 24.34
C ILE A 169 8.80 9.37 25.42
N TYR A 170 9.20 9.14 26.66
CA TYR A 170 8.29 8.91 27.78
C TYR A 170 8.02 10.15 28.64
N GLU A 171 8.60 11.32 28.30
CA GLU A 171 8.43 12.61 29.01
C GLU A 171 8.36 12.45 30.54
N ILE A 172 9.43 11.92 31.15
CA ILE A 172 9.61 11.92 32.62
C ILE A 172 10.06 13.29 33.10
#